data_AF-A0A533YC68-F1
#
_entry.id   AF-A0A533YC68-F1
#
_cell.length_a   1.000
_cell.length_b   1.000
_cell.length_c   1.000
_cell.angle_alpha   90.00
_cell.angle_beta   90.00
_cell.angle_gamma   90.00
#
_symmetry.space_group_name_H-M   'P 1'
#
loop_
_entity.id
_entity.type
_entity.pdbx_description
1 polymer ?
#
loop_
_entity_poly.entity_id
_entity_poly.type
_entity_poly.pdbx_seq_one_letter_code
_entity_poly.pdbx_strand_id
1 'polypeptide(L)'
;MPRITFIHPQGLSGEVAPNTSILKAAEALGFPLAHDCGGNASCTTCRVEVQSGGENLSEVDFDEQDLLDRENLTEAFNRLGCQAKIVGDVVVRVPLQKFGSAAAEGTVQENSCSIQ
;
A
#
# COMPACT_ATOMS: atom_id res chain seq x y z
N MET A 1 -17.92 4.29 13.74
CA MET A 1 -17.36 3.29 12.81
C MET A 1 -16.48 4.06 11.86
N PRO A 2 -15.17 3.80 11.78
CA PRO A 2 -14.28 4.49 10.85
C PRO A 2 -14.68 4.23 9.39
N ARG A 3 -14.42 5.21 8.53
CA ARG A 3 -14.65 5.16 7.09
C ARG A 3 -13.32 5.01 6.34
N ILE A 4 -13.26 4.04 5.44
CA ILE A 4 -12.14 3.87 4.51
C ILE A 4 -12.57 4.21 3.08
N THR A 5 -11.69 4.91 2.36
CA THR A 5 -11.87 5.23 0.94
C THR A 5 -10.69 4.70 0.11
N PHE A 6 -10.99 3.87 -0.88
CA PHE A 6 -10.03 3.30 -1.84
C PHE A 6 -10.01 4.13 -3.13
N ILE A 7 -8.91 4.85 -3.35
CA ILE A 7 -8.60 5.51 -4.62
C ILE A 7 -8.06 4.44 -5.58
N HIS A 8 -8.95 4.01 -6.47
CA HIS A 8 -8.71 3.01 -7.52
C HIS A 8 -9.72 3.29 -8.65
N PRO A 9 -9.49 2.87 -9.92
CA PRO A 9 -10.46 3.06 -11.00
C PRO A 9 -11.86 2.50 -10.72
N GLN A 10 -11.95 1.46 -9.87
CA GLN A 10 -13.22 0.94 -9.40
C GLN A 10 -13.88 1.83 -8.34
N GLY A 11 -13.09 2.58 -7.56
CA GLY A 11 -13.51 3.55 -6.55
C GLY A 11 -14.49 3.00 -5.52
N LEU A 12 -14.01 2.64 -4.33
CA LEU A 12 -14.88 2.11 -3.28
C LEU A 12 -14.69 2.85 -1.95
N SER A 13 -15.76 3.07 -1.22
CA SER A 13 -15.70 3.58 0.16
C SER A 13 -16.76 2.92 1.02
N GLY A 14 -16.49 2.81 2.32
CA GLY A 14 -17.44 2.20 3.25
C GLY A 14 -17.00 2.32 4.70
N GLU A 15 -17.92 1.98 5.59
CA GLU A 15 -17.70 1.97 7.03
C GLU A 15 -17.32 0.57 7.49
N VAL A 16 -16.34 0.50 8.38
CA VAL A 16 -15.80 -0.76 8.88
C VAL A 16 -15.68 -0.74 10.40
N ALA A 17 -15.54 -1.92 11.01
CA ALA A 17 -15.29 -2.01 12.43
C ALA A 17 -13.89 -1.43 12.75
N PRO A 18 -13.72 -0.74 13.89
CA PRO A 18 -12.39 -0.30 14.32
C PRO A 18 -11.48 -1.51 14.56
N ASN A 19 -10.17 -1.30 14.44
CA ASN A 19 -9.12 -2.33 14.51
C ASN A 19 -9.20 -3.41 13.41
N THR A 20 -9.96 -3.16 12.33
CA THR A 20 -9.97 -4.01 11.14
C THR A 20 -8.79 -3.67 10.25
N SER A 21 -8.07 -4.65 9.70
CA SER A 21 -7.02 -4.37 8.72
C SER A 21 -7.61 -3.87 7.40
N ILE A 22 -6.83 -3.10 6.63
CA ILE A 22 -7.26 -2.59 5.32
C ILE A 22 -7.65 -3.75 4.38
N LEU A 23 -6.96 -4.89 4.45
CA LEU A 23 -7.31 -6.10 3.72
C LEU A 23 -8.69 -6.64 4.12
N LYS A 24 -8.96 -6.78 5.43
CA LYS A 24 -10.25 -7.26 5.92
C LYS A 24 -11.38 -6.28 5.61
N ALA A 25 -11.08 -4.97 5.65
CA ALA A 25 -11.99 -3.92 5.23
C ALA A 25 -12.31 -3.99 3.74
N ALA A 26 -11.31 -4.23 2.90
CA ALA A 26 -11.50 -4.44 1.46
C ALA A 26 -12.39 -5.66 1.19
N GLU A 27 -12.12 -6.80 1.83
CA GLU A 27 -12.95 -8.02 1.72
C GLU A 27 -14.40 -7.76 2.14
N ALA A 28 -14.61 -7.08 3.27
CA ALA A 28 -15.95 -6.78 3.79
C ALA A 28 -16.76 -5.86 2.86
N LEU A 29 -16.08 -4.94 2.16
CA LEU A 29 -16.71 -4.02 1.22
C LEU A 29 -16.80 -4.59 -0.20
N GLY A 30 -16.15 -5.71 -0.49
CA GLY A 30 -16.09 -6.30 -1.82
C GLY A 30 -15.07 -5.62 -2.76
N PHE A 31 -14.07 -4.94 -2.20
CA PHE A 31 -12.94 -4.40 -2.96
C PHE A 31 -11.88 -5.49 -3.22
N PRO A 32 -11.46 -5.73 -4.46
CA PRO A 32 -10.46 -6.74 -4.78
C PRO A 32 -9.04 -6.21 -4.47
N LEU A 33 -8.59 -6.36 -3.23
CA LEU A 33 -7.20 -6.11 -2.84
C LEU A 33 -6.38 -7.40 -2.96
N ALA A 34 -5.27 -7.36 -3.71
CA ALA A 34 -4.41 -8.53 -3.89
C ALA A 34 -3.67 -8.90 -2.59
N HIS A 35 -3.54 -10.19 -2.29
CA HIS A 35 -2.96 -10.69 -1.05
C HIS A 35 -2.39 -12.10 -1.23
N ASP A 36 -1.38 -12.24 -2.08
CA ASP A 36 -0.88 -13.56 -2.54
C ASP A 36 -0.31 -14.41 -1.39
N CYS A 37 0.20 -13.80 -0.31
CA CYS A 37 0.67 -14.49 0.89
C CYS A 37 -0.42 -14.74 1.96
N GLY A 38 -1.68 -14.36 1.72
CA GLY A 38 -2.77 -14.49 2.70
C GLY A 38 -2.70 -13.53 3.89
N GLY A 39 -1.84 -12.51 3.86
CA GLY A 39 -1.70 -11.52 4.93
C GLY A 39 -0.63 -11.81 5.97
N ASN A 40 0.37 -12.62 5.62
CA ASN A 40 1.44 -13.05 6.52
C ASN A 40 2.70 -12.17 6.45
N ALA A 41 2.58 -10.93 5.96
CA ALA A 41 3.70 -9.99 5.75
C ALA A 41 4.88 -10.60 4.94
N SER A 42 4.60 -11.49 3.99
CA SER A 42 5.63 -12.15 3.16
C SER A 42 5.61 -11.74 1.68
N CYS A 43 4.71 -10.83 1.30
CA CYS A 43 4.62 -10.28 -0.05
C CYS A 43 4.13 -8.82 -0.01
N THR A 44 4.35 -8.06 -1.08
CA THR A 44 3.93 -6.65 -1.20
C THR A 44 2.69 -6.44 -2.06
N THR A 45 1.97 -7.50 -2.44
CA THR A 45 0.79 -7.38 -3.33
C THR A 45 -0.37 -6.62 -2.69
N CYS A 46 -0.44 -6.60 -1.36
CA CYS A 46 -1.44 -5.87 -0.59
C CYS A 46 -1.02 -4.43 -0.26
N ARG A 47 0.06 -3.93 -0.88
CA ARG A 47 0.57 -2.59 -0.68
C ARG A 47 -0.52 -1.56 -0.98
N VAL A 48 -0.59 -0.56 -0.12
CA VAL A 48 -1.42 0.63 -0.28
C VAL A 48 -0.60 1.88 0.03
N GLU A 49 -0.99 3.00 -0.55
CA GLU A 49 -0.40 4.30 -0.32
C GLU A 49 -1.39 5.18 0.44
N VAL A 50 -1.07 5.54 1.67
CA VAL A 50 -1.92 6.37 2.50
C VAL A 50 -1.89 7.81 1.99
N GLN A 51 -3.05 8.32 1.58
CA GLN A 51 -3.20 9.69 1.08
C GLN A 51 -3.67 10.64 2.20
N SER A 52 -4.44 10.12 3.17
CA SER A 52 -4.92 10.88 4.32
C SER A 52 -5.29 9.93 5.46
N GLY A 53 -5.18 10.40 6.72
CA GLY A 53 -5.49 9.60 7.91
C GLY A 53 -4.41 8.59 8.28
N GLY A 54 -3.13 8.90 8.02
CA GLY A 54 -2.02 8.03 8.43
C GLY A 54 -1.91 7.89 9.95
N GLU A 55 -2.24 8.94 10.70
CA GLU A 55 -2.35 8.91 12.15
C GLU A 55 -3.50 8.04 12.67
N ASN A 56 -4.45 7.69 11.81
CA ASN A 56 -5.61 6.86 12.12
C ASN A 56 -5.37 5.37 11.81
N LEU A 57 -4.13 4.98 11.54
CA LEU A 57 -3.71 3.60 11.36
C LEU A 57 -2.88 3.12 12.54
N SER A 58 -2.82 1.81 12.73
CA SER A 58 -1.86 1.22 13.67
C SER A 58 -0.43 1.55 13.29
N GLU A 59 0.46 1.53 14.27
CA GLU A 59 1.90 1.60 14.05
C GLU A 59 2.35 0.49 13.08
N VAL A 60 3.49 0.74 12.42
CA VAL A 60 4.13 -0.23 11.53
C VAL A 60 4.74 -1.33 12.38
N ASP A 61 4.43 -2.58 12.06
CA ASP A 61 5.02 -3.74 12.75
C ASP A 61 6.44 -4.01 12.23
N PHE A 62 7.25 -4.74 12.98
CA PHE A 62 8.61 -5.10 12.62
C PHE A 62 8.67 -5.87 11.29
N ASP A 63 7.81 -6.89 11.12
CA ASP A 63 7.77 -7.69 9.88
C ASP A 63 7.28 -6.86 8.68
N GLU A 64 6.39 -5.89 8.93
CA GLU A 64 5.96 -4.93 7.90
C GLU A 64 7.12 -4.03 7.47
N GLN A 65 7.84 -3.46 8.43
CA GLN A 65 8.96 -2.56 8.19
C GLN A 65 10.10 -3.28 7.45
N ASP A 66 10.49 -4.48 7.90
CA ASP A 66 11.56 -5.27 7.26
C ASP A 66 11.23 -5.56 5.79
N LEU A 67 9.98 -5.93 5.49
CA LEU A 67 9.56 -6.18 4.13
C LEU A 67 9.55 -4.91 3.27
N LEU A 68 9.06 -3.78 3.81
CA LEU A 68 9.04 -2.50 3.11
C LEU A 68 10.47 -2.03 2.79
N ASP A 69 11.39 -2.17 3.75
CA ASP A 69 12.80 -1.80 3.57
C ASP A 69 13.48 -2.68 2.51
N ARG A 70 13.25 -4.00 2.55
CA ARG A 70 13.80 -4.95 1.58
C ARG A 70 13.36 -4.65 0.15
N GLU A 71 12.16 -4.10 -0.03
CA GLU A 71 11.57 -3.77 -1.32
C GLU A 71 11.75 -2.29 -1.70
N ASN A 72 12.56 -1.53 -0.94
CA ASN A 72 12.82 -0.09 -1.14
C ASN A 72 11.56 0.79 -1.11
N LEU A 73 10.62 0.49 -0.23
CA LEU A 73 9.36 1.22 0.00
C LEU A 73 9.42 1.99 1.32
N THR A 74 10.43 2.83 1.46
CA THR A 74 10.78 3.48 2.73
C THR A 74 9.95 4.73 3.02
N GLU A 75 9.10 5.16 2.08
CA GLU A 75 8.22 6.30 2.31
C GLU A 75 7.14 5.97 3.34
N ALA A 76 6.95 6.85 4.32
CA ALA A 76 6.04 6.63 5.44
C ALA A 76 4.56 6.45 5.06
N PHE A 77 4.18 6.80 3.82
CA PHE A 77 2.83 6.57 3.32
C PHE A 77 2.64 5.16 2.74
N ASN A 78 3.71 4.41 2.46
CA ASN A 78 3.61 3.03 2.00
C ASN A 78 3.29 2.13 3.20
N ARG A 79 2.20 1.37 3.09
CA ARG A 79 1.76 0.42 4.11
C ARG A 79 1.38 -0.90 3.48
N LEU A 80 1.53 -1.99 4.22
CA LEU A 80 0.96 -3.29 3.86
C LEU A 80 -0.49 -3.32 4.36
N GLY A 81 -1.45 -3.33 3.43
CA GLY A 81 -2.87 -3.31 3.77
C GLY A 81 -3.32 -4.50 4.64
N CYS A 82 -2.57 -5.61 4.62
CA CYS A 82 -2.84 -6.74 5.51
C CYS A 82 -2.47 -6.49 6.98
N GLN A 83 -1.47 -5.65 7.25
CA GLN A 83 -0.97 -5.34 8.61
C GLN A 83 -1.57 -4.05 9.16
N ALA A 84 -1.80 -3.05 8.31
CA ALA A 84 -2.33 -1.75 8.71
C ALA A 84 -3.78 -1.85 9.22
N LYS A 85 -3.99 -1.62 10.52
CA LYS A 85 -5.30 -1.63 11.18
C LYS A 85 -5.91 -0.24 11.24
N ILE A 86 -7.19 -0.14 10.93
CA ILE A 86 -7.94 1.12 10.85
C ILE A 86 -8.48 1.48 12.23
N VAL A 87 -8.05 2.61 12.77
CA VAL A 87 -8.50 3.15 14.07
C VAL A 87 -9.46 4.33 13.87
N GLY A 88 -9.27 5.10 12.79
CA GLY A 88 -10.11 6.24 12.39
C GLY A 88 -10.29 6.33 10.88
N ASP A 89 -10.80 7.46 10.38
CA ASP A 89 -11.06 7.64 8.95
C ASP A 89 -9.77 7.71 8.15
N VAL A 90 -9.72 7.01 7.01
CA VAL A 90 -8.52 6.88 6.18
C VAL A 90 -8.84 6.87 4.70
N VAL A 91 -7.95 7.47 3.91
CA VAL A 91 -8.00 7.44 2.44
C VAL A 91 -6.72 6.80 1.94
N VAL A 92 -6.86 5.73 1.17
CA VAL A 92 -5.75 4.96 0.64
C VAL A 92 -5.85 4.82 -0.87
N ARG A 93 -4.72 4.88 -1.55
CA ARG A 93 -4.58 4.61 -2.98
C ARG A 93 -4.03 3.20 -3.16
N VAL A 94 -4.64 2.47 -4.09
CA VAL A 94 -4.18 1.12 -4.45
C VAL A 94 -3.44 1.23 -5.79
N PRO A 95 -2.13 0.95 -5.83
CA PRO A 95 -1.36 1.02 -7.07
C PRO A 95 -1.86 -0.04 -8.07
N LEU A 96 -1.97 0.36 -9.35
CA LEU A 96 -2.47 -0.51 -10.43
C LEU A 96 -1.46 -1.55 -10.89
N GLN A 97 -0.18 -1.27 -10.69
CA GLN A 97 0.89 -2.16 -11.08
C GLN A 97 1.23 -3.06 -9.89
N LYS A 98 1.23 -4.38 -10.11
CA LYS A 98 1.84 -5.30 -9.15
C LYS A 98 3.31 -4.91 -9.02
N PHE A 99 3.76 -4.70 -7.78
CA PHE A 99 5.17 -4.47 -7.51
C PHE A 99 5.94 -5.72 -7.96
N GLY A 100 6.71 -5.61 -9.05
CA GLY A 100 7.33 -6.76 -9.70
C GLY A 100 7.40 -6.74 -11.22
N SER A 101 7.79 -5.60 -11.82
CA SER A 101 8.66 -5.56 -13.01
C SER A 101 9.13 -4.13 -13.26
N ALA A 102 10.38 -3.87 -12.89
CA ALA A 102 11.24 -2.73 -13.26
C ALA A 102 10.71 -1.29 -13.04
N ALA A 103 11.06 -0.72 -11.89
CA ALA A 103 11.39 0.70 -11.76
C ALA A 103 12.44 0.87 -10.65
N ALA A 104 13.64 0.35 -10.90
CA ALA A 104 14.83 0.91 -10.28
C ALA A 104 15.10 2.25 -10.98
N GLU A 105 14.67 3.38 -10.42
CA GLU A 105 15.23 4.67 -10.82
C GLU A 105 16.57 4.83 -10.11
N GLY A 106 17.59 4.23 -10.73
CA GLY A 106 19.00 4.45 -10.47
C GLY A 106 19.77 4.47 -11.78
N THR A 107 20.29 5.66 -12.11
CA THR A 107 21.46 5.94 -12.98
C THR A 107 21.24 6.23 -14.48
N VAL A 108 21.39 7.53 -14.80
CA VAL A 108 22.19 8.17 -15.88
C VAL A 108 22.13 7.59 -17.30
N GLN A 109 21.76 8.44 -18.27
CA GLN A 109 22.20 8.30 -19.67
C GLN A 109 22.93 9.57 -20.12
N GLU A 110 24.23 9.41 -20.35
CA GLU A 110 25.14 10.32 -21.04
C GLU A 110 24.61 10.71 -22.42
N ASN A 111 24.70 12.00 -22.75
CA ASN A 111 24.64 12.48 -24.13
C ASN A 111 25.98 13.12 -24.52
N SER A 112 27.01 12.28 -24.62
CA SER A 112 28.10 12.53 -25.58
C SER A 112 27.54 12.33 -26.99
N CYS A 113 27.04 13.40 -27.59
CA CYS A 113 26.85 13.49 -29.03
C CYS A 113 28.10 14.16 -29.62
N SER A 114 29.07 13.34 -30.01
CA SER A 114 30.08 13.72 -31.01
C SER A 114 29.64 13.17 -32.37
N ILE A 115 30.16 13.79 -33.44
CA ILE A 115 29.91 13.57 -34.89
C ILE A 115 28.75 14.45 -35.39
N GLN A 116 28.95 15.61 -36.06
CA GLN A 116 30.00 16.05 -36.99
C GLN A 116 30.41 17.51 -36.76
#